data_AF-A0A8T1S2R6-F1
#
_entry.id   AF-A0A8T1S2R6-F1
#
_cell.length_a   1.000
_cell.length_b   1.000
_cell.length_c   1.000
_cell.angle_alpha   90.00
_cell.angle_beta   90.00
_cell.angle_gamma   90.00
#
_symmetry.space_group_name_H-M   'P 1'
#
loop_
_entity.id
_entity.type
_entity.pdbx_description
1 polymer ?
#
loop_
_entity_poly.entity_id
_entity_poly.type
_entity_poly.pdbx_seq_one_letter_code
_entity_poly.pdbx_strand_id
1 'polypeptide(L)'
;MPAKLLLLFFLLAVFQACSRKVEEDEYEDVTGNQKWVLAPKTQDTDATLILNKLLREYDKKLRPDIGIKPTVIDVDIYVNSIGPVSSINMEY
;
A
#
# COMPACT_ATOMS: atom_id res chain seq x y z
N MET A 1 -19.73 -28.77 -37.67
CA MET A 1 -20.65 -27.78 -37.07
C MET A 1 -20.75 -27.86 -35.53
N PRO A 2 -20.68 -29.01 -34.81
CA PRO A 2 -20.94 -29.04 -33.36
C PRO A 2 -19.74 -28.63 -32.49
N ALA A 3 -18.50 -28.87 -32.92
CA ALA A 3 -17.31 -28.56 -32.12
C ALA A 3 -17.13 -27.05 -31.87
N LYS A 4 -17.54 -26.21 -32.83
CA LYS A 4 -17.50 -24.75 -32.69
C LYS A 4 -18.56 -24.24 -31.69
N LEU A 5 -19.72 -24.90 -31.64
CA LEU A 5 -20.78 -24.59 -30.67
C LEU A 5 -20.33 -24.96 -29.25
N LEU A 6 -19.67 -26.11 -29.08
CA LEU A 6 -19.11 -26.53 -27.79
C LEU A 6 -18.02 -25.58 -27.29
N LEU A 7 -17.15 -25.09 -28.18
CA LEU A 7 -16.13 -24.10 -27.84
C LEU A 7 -16.77 -22.77 -27.36
N LEU A 8 -17.82 -22.32 -28.06
CA LEU A 8 -18.57 -21.12 -27.71
C LEU A 8 -19.26 -21.24 -26.35
N PHE A 9 -19.82 -22.42 -26.06
CA PHE A 9 -20.44 -22.72 -24.77
C PHE A 9 -19.42 -22.71 -23.62
N PHE A 10 -18.23 -23.28 -23.85
CA PHE A 10 -17.13 -23.23 -22.89
C PHE A 10 -16.64 -21.80 -22.62
N LEU A 11 -16.50 -20.99 -23.67
CA LEU A 11 -16.11 -19.59 -23.55
C LEU A 11 -17.16 -18.77 -22.78
N LEU A 12 -18.46 -18.98 -23.04
CA LEU A 12 -19.54 -18.34 -22.29
C LEU A 12 -19.54 -18.77 -20.81
N ALA A 13 -19.31 -20.06 -20.52
CA ALA A 13 -19.28 -20.58 -19.17
C ALA A 13 -18.10 -20.00 -18.36
N VAL A 14 -16.91 -19.91 -18.98
CA VAL A 14 -15.73 -19.27 -18.36
C VAL A 14 -15.99 -17.77 -18.17
N PHE A 15 -16.60 -17.10 -19.14
CA PHE A 15 -16.93 -15.68 -19.03
C PHE A 15 -17.94 -15.40 -17.90
N GLN A 16 -18.98 -16.23 -17.75
CA GLN A 16 -19.91 -16.15 -16.63
C GLN A 16 -19.24 -16.46 -15.28
N ALA A 17 -18.29 -17.41 -15.23
CA ALA A 17 -17.55 -17.71 -14.02
C ALA A 17 -16.58 -16.59 -13.60
N CYS A 18 -15.95 -15.91 -14.57
CA CYS A 18 -15.07 -14.76 -14.32
C CYS A 18 -15.84 -13.49 -13.96
N SER A 19 -17.04 -13.29 -14.52
CA SER A 19 -17.85 -12.09 -14.28
C SER A 19 -18.57 -12.07 -12.94
N ARG A 20 -18.68 -13.22 -12.24
CA ARG A 20 -19.41 -13.34 -10.95
C ARG A 20 -18.55 -12.99 -9.72
N LYS A 21 -17.78 -11.91 -9.83
CA LYS A 21 -16.99 -11.36 -8.71
C LYS A 21 -17.10 -9.84 -8.67
N VAL A 22 -18.32 -9.33 -8.54
CA VAL A 22 -18.54 -7.95 -8.14
C VAL A 22 -19.79 -7.94 -7.25
N GLU A 23 -19.66 -7.25 -6.12
CA GLU A 23 -20.66 -6.90 -5.11
C GLU A 23 -20.77 -7.83 -3.91
N GLU A 24 -20.04 -7.45 -2.85
CA GLU A 24 -20.59 -7.20 -1.52
C GLU A 24 -19.59 -6.35 -0.74
N ASP A 25 -19.75 -5.02 -0.86
CA ASP A 25 -19.23 -4.06 0.11
C ASP A 25 -20.03 -4.23 1.41
N GLU A 26 -19.72 -5.24 2.20
CA GLU A 26 -20.29 -5.43 3.53
C GLU A 26 -19.39 -4.73 4.56
N TYR A 27 -19.77 -3.50 4.90
CA TYR A 27 -19.28 -2.80 6.09
C TYR A 27 -19.77 -3.55 7.34
N GLU A 28 -19.06 -4.60 7.72
CA GLU A 28 -19.25 -5.26 9.02
C GLU A 28 -18.62 -4.38 10.11
N ASP A 29 -19.43 -3.49 10.68
CA ASP A 29 -19.22 -2.92 12.02
C ASP A 29 -19.52 -4.01 13.08
N VAL A 30 -18.72 -5.08 13.07
CA VAL A 30 -18.68 -6.02 14.19
C VAL A 30 -17.85 -5.37 15.28
N THR A 31 -18.55 -4.62 16.13
CA THR A 31 -18.41 -4.56 17.59
C THR A 31 -17.57 -5.71 18.21
N GLY A 32 -16.26 -5.63 17.98
CA GLY A 32 -15.25 -6.56 18.48
C GLY A 32 -14.52 -5.96 19.66
N ASN A 33 -15.17 -5.93 20.81
CA ASN A 33 -14.51 -5.74 22.11
C ASN A 33 -13.69 -6.99 22.49
N GLN A 34 -12.80 -7.43 21.60
CA GLN A 34 -11.84 -8.49 21.88
C GLN A 34 -10.57 -7.87 22.45
N LYS A 35 -10.63 -7.60 23.76
CA LYS A 35 -9.58 -7.96 24.72
C LYS A 35 -8.20 -8.13 24.07
N TRP A 36 -7.51 -7.03 23.82
CA TRP A 36 -6.10 -6.96 23.38
C TRP A 36 -5.12 -7.41 24.48
N VAL A 37 -5.47 -8.47 25.21
CA VAL A 37 -4.69 -9.02 26.31
C VAL A 37 -4.19 -10.38 25.86
N LEU A 38 -2.96 -10.36 25.32
CA LEU A 38 -1.99 -11.44 25.39
C LEU A 38 -2.40 -12.75 24.67
N ALA A 39 -2.65 -12.70 23.36
CA ALA A 39 -2.37 -13.87 22.54
C ALA A 39 -0.91 -13.76 22.06
N PRO A 40 0.00 -14.65 22.46
CA PRO A 40 1.35 -14.67 21.91
C PRO A 40 1.23 -14.99 20.41
N LYS A 41 1.51 -14.02 19.54
CA LYS A 41 1.66 -14.31 18.12
C LYS A 41 2.94 -15.11 17.94
N THR A 42 2.81 -16.41 17.77
CA THR A 42 3.92 -17.31 17.44
C THR A 42 4.32 -17.11 15.99
N GLN A 43 4.97 -15.98 15.70
CA GLN A 43 5.91 -15.69 14.62
C GLN A 43 6.26 -14.18 14.62
N ASP A 44 6.49 -13.62 15.80
CA ASP A 44 7.14 -12.32 15.92
C ASP A 44 8.64 -12.55 15.68
N THR A 45 9.11 -12.46 14.43
CA THR A 45 10.47 -11.92 14.29
C THR A 45 10.41 -10.54 14.91
N ASP A 46 10.88 -10.45 16.16
CA ASP A 46 10.87 -9.24 16.96
C ASP A 46 11.25 -8.06 16.06
N ALA A 47 10.35 -7.07 15.93
CA ALA A 47 10.56 -5.95 15.03
C ALA A 47 11.92 -5.28 15.28
N THR A 48 12.40 -5.36 16.53
CA THR A 48 13.74 -4.96 16.97
C THR A 48 14.86 -5.66 16.19
N LEU A 49 14.75 -6.97 15.97
CA LEU A 49 15.73 -7.75 15.22
C LEU A 49 15.78 -7.30 13.74
N ILE A 50 14.63 -6.98 13.15
CA ILE A 50 14.55 -6.50 11.77
C ILE A 50 15.20 -5.12 11.65
N LEU A 51 14.85 -4.20 12.54
CA LEU A 51 15.43 -2.86 12.58
C LEU A 51 16.96 -2.91 12.76
N ASN A 52 17.44 -3.77 13.67
CA ASN A 52 18.88 -3.97 13.89
C ASN A 52 19.60 -4.48 12.63
N LYS A 53 18.96 -5.36 11.85
CA LYS A 53 19.53 -5.84 10.57
C LYS A 53 19.54 -4.75 9.50
N LEU A 54 18.50 -3.93 9.41
CA LEU A 54 18.41 -2.84 8.43
C LEU A 54 19.42 -1.71 8.71
N LEU A 55 19.68 -1.43 9.99
CA LEU A 55 20.62 -0.39 10.41
C LEU A 55 22.07 -0.86 10.42
N ARG A 56 22.30 -2.18 10.45
CA ARG A 56 23.63 -2.74 10.36
C ARG A 56 24.25 -2.36 9.01
N GLU A 57 25.40 -1.69 9.06
CA GLU A 57 26.19 -1.28 7.88
C GLU A 57 25.51 -0.22 6.98
N TYR A 58 24.44 0.42 7.45
CA TYR A 58 23.83 1.55 6.74
C TYR A 58 24.65 2.85 6.92
N ASP A 59 25.19 3.41 5.84
CA ASP A 59 25.83 4.74 5.86
C ASP A 59 24.85 5.83 5.43
N LYS A 60 24.38 6.62 6.41
CA LYS A 60 23.44 7.73 6.18
C LYS A 60 24.01 8.92 5.40
N LYS A 61 25.32 8.97 5.15
CA LYS A 61 25.95 10.07 4.39
C LYS A 61 25.83 9.88 2.88
N LEU A 62 25.58 8.65 2.43
CA LEU A 62 25.50 8.32 1.01
C LEU A 62 24.04 8.25 0.58
N ARG A 63 23.74 8.84 -0.59
CA ARG A 63 22.43 8.65 -1.23
C ARG A 63 22.34 7.25 -1.87
N PRO A 64 21.13 6.70 -2.04
CA PRO A 64 20.94 5.45 -2.78
C PRO A 64 21.49 5.53 -4.21
N ASP A 65 22.03 4.41 -4.69
CA ASP A 65 22.53 4.25 -6.06
C ASP A 65 23.57 5.30 -6.50
N ILE A 66 24.45 5.71 -5.56
CA ILE A 66 25.52 6.68 -5.83
C ILE A 66 26.40 6.20 -6.99
N GLY A 67 26.59 7.06 -8.00
CA GLY A 67 27.40 6.76 -9.18
C GLY A 67 26.73 5.90 -10.25
N ILE A 68 25.51 5.39 -10.02
CA ILE A 68 24.79 4.56 -11.01
C ILE A 68 23.68 5.37 -11.67
N LYS A 69 22.74 5.90 -10.87
CA LYS A 69 21.60 6.67 -11.38
C LYS A 69 21.20 7.81 -10.45
N PRO A 70 20.53 8.85 -10.97
CA PRO A 70 19.88 9.86 -10.12
C PRO A 70 18.79 9.22 -9.25
N THR A 71 18.61 9.74 -8.04
CA THR A 71 17.52 9.34 -7.15
C THR A 71 16.29 10.17 -7.52
N VAL A 72 15.22 9.52 -7.96
CA VAL A 72 13.94 10.18 -8.26
C VAL A 72 13.20 10.38 -6.94
N ILE A 73 12.71 11.59 -6.71
CA ILE A 73 12.00 11.97 -5.49
C ILE A 73 10.60 12.42 -5.90
N ASP A 74 9.59 11.66 -5.47
CA ASP A 74 8.19 12.04 -5.59
C ASP A 74 7.81 12.89 -4.40
N VAL A 75 7.28 14.09 -4.66
CA VAL A 75 6.96 15.08 -3.63
C VAL A 75 5.46 15.34 -3.66
N ASP A 76 4.83 15.27 -2.49
CA ASP A 76 3.44 15.66 -2.27
C ASP A 76 3.38 16.69 -1.13
N ILE A 77 2.66 17.79 -1.36
CA ILE A 77 2.61 18.94 -0.45
C ILE A 77 1.16 19.19 -0.06
N TYR A 78 0.86 19.01 1.23
CA TYR A 78 -0.42 19.36 1.83
C TYR A 78 -0.30 20.67 2.61
N VAL A 79 -0.99 21.72 2.14
CA VAL A 79 -1.05 23.02 2.83
C VAL A 79 -2.30 23.07 3.70
N ASN A 80 -2.12 23.13 5.01
CA ASN A 80 -3.24 23.23 5.95
C ASN A 80 -3.82 24.65 6.01
N SER A 81 -2.95 25.65 6.15
CA SER A 81 -3.31 27.06 6.14
C SER A 81 -2.11 27.90 5.69
N ILE A 82 -2.36 29.15 5.29
CA ILE A 82 -1.34 30.14 4.94
C ILE A 82 -1.41 31.26 5.98
N GLY A 83 -0.25 31.72 6.44
CA GLY A 83 -0.12 32.81 7.39
C GLY A 83 -0.51 34.18 6.81
N PRO A 84 -0.47 35.25 7.62
CA PRO A 84 -0.67 36.61 7.13
C PRO A 84 0.48 37.02 6.19
N VAL A 85 0.12 37.45 4.97
CA VAL A 85 1.09 37.90 3.95
C VAL A 85 1.43 39.37 4.16
N SER A 86 2.72 39.71 4.17
CA SER A 86 3.19 41.07 4.34
C SER A 86 3.69 41.64 3.01
N SER A 87 2.98 42.63 2.46
CA SER A 87 3.42 43.35 1.25
C SER A 87 4.55 44.35 1.52
N ILE A 88 4.75 44.75 2.78
CA ILE A 88 5.85 45.65 3.16
C ILE A 88 7.17 44.86 3.20
N ASN A 89 7.13 43.64 3.74
CA ASN A 89 8.30 42.80 3.90
C ASN A 89 8.51 41.84 2.71
N MET A 90 7.53 41.73 1.80
CA MET A 90 7.52 40.81 0.66
C MET A 90 7.67 39.34 1.09
N GLU A 91 7.01 38.97 2.18
CA GLU A 91 7.03 37.62 2.75
C GLU A 91 5.60 37.11 2.98
N TYR A 92 5.48 35.78 3.11
CA TYR A 92 4.24 35.05 3.31
C TYR A 92 4.40 34.00 4.42
#